data_AF-A0A9E3L6N2-F1
#
_entry.id   AF-A0A9E3L6N2-F1
#
_cell.length_a   1.000
_cell.length_b   1.000
_cell.length_c   1.000
_cell.angle_alpha   90.00
_cell.angle_beta   90.00
_cell.angle_gamma   90.00
#
_symmetry.space_group_name_H-M   'P 1'
#
loop_
_entity.id
_entity.type
_entity.pdbx_description
1 polymer ?
#
loop_
_entity_poly.entity_id
_entity_poly.type
_entity_poly.pdbx_seq_one_letter_code
_entity_poly.pdbx_strand_id
1 'polypeptide(L)'
;MRKIVGESGGPNPPEAAEGWLDLETIAQVEMTSEDPAHPIELAFRPGGQSGWRAASKGQQTIRLYFDEPVALRRIHLEFVEPRLQRAQEFTLSWAPDRAGPYHLIVRQQWNFNPDNATTEVEDFRVDLHEVRALELVIRPDLSQGQGLASIARWSVG
;
A
#
# COMPACT_ATOMS: atom_id res chain seq x y z
N MET A 1 -11.59 9.64 8.47
CA MET A 1 -10.23 10.17 8.61
C MET A 1 -9.71 9.79 9.98
N ARG A 2 -8.72 8.89 10.06
CA ARG A 2 -8.13 8.45 11.32
C ARG A 2 -6.86 9.26 11.57
N LYS A 3 -6.81 9.97 12.71
CA LYS A 3 -5.61 10.66 13.19
C LYS A 3 -5.00 9.77 14.29
N ILE A 4 -3.77 9.30 14.09
CA ILE A 4 -3.09 8.43 15.05
C ILE A 4 -2.13 9.29 15.88
N VAL A 5 -2.15 9.14 17.20
CA VAL A 5 -1.18 9.73 18.13
C VAL A 5 -0.32 8.57 18.63
N GLY A 6 0.98 8.60 18.36
CA GLY A 6 1.90 7.51 18.71
C GLY A 6 2.36 7.56 20.16
N GLU A 7 2.30 6.42 20.86
CA GLU A 7 3.11 6.14 22.05
C GLU A 7 4.34 5.30 21.64
N SER A 8 5.53 5.80 21.97
CA SER A 8 6.82 5.20 21.60
C SER A 8 7.21 4.04 22.54
N GLY A 9 7.64 2.90 21.99
CA GLY A 9 8.17 1.81 22.81
C GLY A 9 9.07 0.81 22.07
N GLY A 10 10.39 0.91 22.27
CA GLY A 10 11.37 -0.20 22.15
C GLY A 10 12.18 -0.27 20.84
N PRO A 11 13.48 -0.68 20.89
CA PRO A 11 14.40 -0.52 19.77
C PRO A 11 14.23 -1.64 18.72
N ASN A 12 13.98 -1.27 17.47
CA ASN A 12 14.09 -2.15 16.31
C ASN A 12 15.38 -1.84 15.53
N PRO A 13 16.39 -2.74 15.49
CA PRO A 13 17.44 -2.72 14.47
C PRO A 13 17.43 -4.00 13.60
N PRO A 14 17.89 -4.03 12.33
CA PRO A 14 18.52 -2.99 11.51
C PRO A 14 17.88 -2.91 10.09
N GLU A 15 16.62 -2.49 9.96
CA GLU A 15 16.01 -2.19 8.63
C GLU A 15 15.77 -0.68 8.41
N ALA A 16 15.94 0.13 9.46
CA ALA A 16 16.10 1.58 9.35
C ALA A 16 17.33 2.00 8.48
N ALA A 17 18.16 1.03 8.06
CA ALA A 17 19.28 1.26 7.15
C ALA A 17 18.87 1.41 5.67
N GLU A 18 17.64 1.04 5.27
CA GLU A 18 17.19 1.09 3.87
C GLU A 18 16.57 2.43 3.43
N GLY A 19 16.48 3.43 4.31
CA GLY A 19 16.00 4.77 3.96
C GLY A 19 14.49 4.88 3.73
N TRP A 20 13.71 3.88 4.12
CA TRP A 20 12.24 3.94 4.07
C TRP A 20 11.69 4.97 5.08
N LEU A 21 10.63 5.67 4.68
CA LEU A 21 9.90 6.61 5.51
C LEU A 21 8.98 5.89 6.49
N ASP A 22 8.85 6.45 7.70
CA ASP A 22 7.93 5.98 8.72
C ASP A 22 6.51 6.52 8.46
N LEU A 23 5.78 5.79 7.62
CA LEU A 23 4.42 6.17 7.19
C LEU A 23 3.42 6.30 8.34
N GLU A 24 3.62 5.58 9.45
CA GLU A 24 2.72 5.66 10.62
C GLU A 24 2.81 7.03 11.31
N THR A 25 3.95 7.73 11.19
CA THR A 25 4.20 9.01 11.85
C THR A 25 4.08 10.23 10.95
N ILE A 26 4.28 10.08 9.62
CA ILE A 26 4.31 11.22 8.69
C ILE A 26 3.10 11.31 7.75
N ALA A 27 2.20 10.33 7.77
CA ALA A 27 1.09 10.26 6.83
C ALA A 27 -0.24 9.94 7.51
N GLN A 28 -1.30 10.53 6.97
CA GLN A 28 -2.67 10.18 7.30
C GLN A 28 -3.21 9.23 6.24
N VAL A 29 -3.97 8.23 6.67
CA VAL A 29 -4.52 7.22 5.76
C VAL A 29 -6.02 7.40 5.60
N GLU A 30 -6.46 7.40 4.35
CA GLU A 30 -7.87 7.24 3.98
C GLU A 30 -8.01 5.96 3.16
N MET A 31 -9.05 5.18 3.45
CA MET A 31 -9.31 3.96 2.70
C MET A 31 -10.80 3.66 2.58
N THR A 32 -11.16 2.91 1.54
CA THR A 32 -12.54 2.49 1.28
C THR A 32 -13.11 1.61 2.39
N SER A 33 -12.33 0.64 2.86
CA SER A 33 -12.72 -0.24 3.95
C SER A 33 -11.48 -0.86 4.62
N GLU A 34 -11.61 -1.33 5.85
CA GLU A 34 -10.53 -1.97 6.60
C GLU A 34 -11.10 -3.12 7.43
N ASP A 35 -10.46 -4.28 7.37
CA ASP A 35 -10.69 -5.36 8.31
C ASP A 35 -9.94 -5.08 9.62
N PRO A 36 -10.63 -4.99 10.77
CA PRO A 36 -9.98 -4.68 12.05
C PRO A 36 -8.89 -5.69 12.48
N ALA A 37 -8.92 -6.92 11.96
CA ALA A 37 -7.88 -7.92 12.22
C ALA A 37 -6.65 -7.78 11.31
N HIS A 38 -6.75 -6.95 10.26
CA HIS A 38 -5.72 -6.73 9.26
C HIS A 38 -5.61 -5.23 8.93
N PRO A 39 -5.25 -4.39 9.91
CA PRO A 39 -5.20 -2.95 9.72
C PRO A 39 -3.99 -2.52 8.89
N ILE A 40 -4.02 -1.30 8.35
CA ILE A 40 -3.03 -0.81 7.38
C ILE A 40 -1.60 -0.76 7.92
N GLU A 41 -1.43 -0.55 9.22
CA GLU A 41 -0.13 -0.49 9.90
C GLU A 41 0.66 -1.80 9.74
N LEU A 42 -0.04 -2.94 9.58
CA LEU A 42 0.61 -4.21 9.32
C LEU A 42 1.30 -4.26 7.95
N ALA A 43 0.78 -3.51 6.95
CA ALA A 43 1.42 -3.42 5.63
C ALA A 43 2.63 -2.47 5.62
N PHE A 44 2.75 -1.54 6.58
CA PHE A 44 3.88 -0.60 6.60
C PHE A 44 5.14 -1.18 7.27
N ARG A 45 5.02 -2.35 7.92
CA ARG A 45 6.11 -2.98 8.67
C ARG A 45 6.81 -4.03 7.81
N PRO A 46 8.10 -3.84 7.47
CA PRO A 46 8.91 -4.88 6.85
C PRO A 46 8.90 -6.18 7.67
N GLY A 47 8.85 -7.33 6.99
CA GLY A 47 8.93 -8.65 7.64
C GLY A 47 7.69 -9.07 8.45
N GLY A 48 6.59 -8.33 8.40
CA GLY A 48 5.33 -8.72 9.03
C GLY A 48 4.74 -9.99 8.42
N GLN A 49 4.26 -10.92 9.25
CA GLN A 49 3.58 -12.15 8.78
C GLN A 49 2.17 -11.91 8.22
N SER A 50 1.71 -10.65 8.27
CA SER A 50 0.37 -10.23 7.89
C SER A 50 0.43 -8.78 7.43
N GLY A 51 -0.39 -8.41 6.46
CA GLY A 51 -0.56 -7.03 6.03
C GLY A 51 -2.01 -6.57 6.12
N TRP A 52 -2.32 -5.51 5.40
CA TRP A 52 -3.65 -4.92 5.32
C TRP A 52 -4.64 -5.82 4.56
N ARG A 53 -5.91 -5.80 4.96
CA ARG A 53 -7.02 -6.39 4.21
C ARG A 53 -8.25 -5.49 4.24
N ALA A 54 -8.94 -5.42 3.11
CA ALA A 54 -10.23 -4.76 3.00
C ALA A 54 -11.32 -5.51 3.78
N ALA A 55 -12.26 -4.79 4.40
CA ALA A 55 -13.44 -5.40 5.01
C ALA A 55 -14.54 -5.72 3.99
N SER A 56 -14.56 -5.04 2.84
CA SER A 56 -15.54 -5.26 1.78
C SER A 56 -14.90 -5.76 0.49
N LYS A 57 -15.70 -6.48 -0.29
CA LYS A 57 -15.31 -7.00 -1.60
C LYS A 57 -15.31 -5.90 -2.65
N GLY A 58 -14.59 -6.15 -3.75
CA GLY A 58 -14.56 -5.26 -4.91
C GLY A 58 -13.46 -4.21 -4.82
N GLN A 59 -13.51 -3.20 -5.70
CA GLN A 59 -12.47 -2.19 -5.81
C GLN A 59 -12.26 -1.46 -4.49
N GLN A 60 -11.00 -1.30 -4.09
CA GLN A 60 -10.60 -0.55 -2.91
C GLN A 60 -9.63 0.54 -3.30
N THR A 61 -9.73 1.68 -2.62
CA THR A 61 -8.80 2.78 -2.73
C THR A 61 -8.17 3.01 -1.37
N ILE A 62 -6.84 3.18 -1.35
CA ILE A 62 -6.08 3.62 -0.18
C ILE A 62 -5.31 4.87 -0.59
N ARG A 63 -5.39 5.90 0.23
CA ARG A 63 -4.66 7.16 0.04
C ARG A 63 -3.79 7.43 1.26
N LEU A 64 -2.53 7.73 0.99
CA LEU A 64 -1.60 8.28 1.97
C LEU A 64 -1.52 9.77 1.74
N TYR A 65 -1.76 10.55 2.77
CA TYR A 65 -1.62 12.00 2.75
C TYR A 65 -0.48 12.41 3.67
N PHE A 66 0.64 12.85 3.11
CA PHE A 66 1.79 13.28 3.88
C PHE A 66 1.50 14.62 4.57
N ASP A 67 1.87 14.72 5.85
CA ASP A 67 1.69 15.94 6.64
C ASP A 67 2.47 17.10 6.02
N GLU A 68 3.71 16.85 5.64
CA GLU A 68 4.58 17.75 4.86
C GLU A 68 4.92 17.17 3.48
N PRO A 69 5.31 17.97 2.48
CA PRO A 69 5.79 17.46 1.19
C PRO A 69 7.03 16.56 1.36
N VAL A 70 7.01 15.40 0.71
CA VAL A 70 8.16 14.45 0.73
C VAL A 70 8.72 14.24 -0.67
N ALA A 71 10.02 13.95 -0.75
CA ALA A 71 10.62 13.43 -1.97
C ALA A 71 10.62 11.91 -1.90
N LEU A 72 10.22 11.24 -2.99
CA LEU A 72 10.23 9.79 -3.10
C LEU A 72 11.16 9.36 -4.23
N ARG A 73 12.00 8.38 -3.93
CA ARG A 73 12.96 7.74 -4.84
C ARG A 73 12.66 6.27 -5.08
N ARG A 74 11.91 5.64 -4.18
CA ARG A 74 11.58 4.22 -4.25
C ARG A 74 10.20 3.94 -3.67
N ILE A 75 9.45 3.05 -4.30
CA ILE A 75 8.18 2.55 -3.80
C ILE A 75 8.17 1.03 -3.92
N HIS A 76 7.98 0.34 -2.80
CA HIS A 76 7.86 -1.10 -2.73
C HIS A 76 6.43 -1.50 -2.39
N LEU A 77 5.84 -2.38 -3.19
CA LEU A 77 4.52 -2.97 -2.98
C LEU A 77 4.63 -4.49 -3.06
N GLU A 78 3.95 -5.17 -2.13
CA GLU A 78 3.83 -6.62 -2.14
C GLU A 78 2.38 -7.03 -1.94
N PHE A 79 1.93 -7.95 -2.78
CA PHE A 79 0.60 -8.54 -2.75
C PHE A 79 0.73 -10.05 -2.62
N VAL A 80 -0.13 -10.66 -1.80
CA VAL A 80 -0.13 -12.11 -1.56
C VAL A 80 -1.55 -12.65 -1.66
N GLU A 81 -1.74 -13.69 -2.48
CA GLU A 81 -2.96 -14.47 -2.62
C GLU A 81 -2.61 -15.97 -2.71
N PRO A 82 -2.68 -16.70 -1.58
CA PRO A 82 -2.29 -18.11 -1.55
C PRO A 82 -3.48 -19.06 -1.77
N ARG A 83 -4.72 -18.55 -1.89
CA ARG A 83 -5.93 -19.39 -1.83
C ARG A 83 -6.71 -19.41 -3.13
N LEU A 84 -6.77 -18.29 -3.83
CA LEU A 84 -7.64 -18.11 -4.98
C LEU A 84 -6.84 -17.87 -6.25
N GLN A 85 -7.22 -18.55 -7.33
CA GLN A 85 -6.80 -18.16 -8.67
C GLN A 85 -7.62 -16.96 -9.12
N ARG A 86 -6.99 -15.80 -9.30
CA ARG A 86 -7.67 -14.57 -9.72
C ARG A 86 -6.75 -13.59 -10.44
N ALA A 87 -7.32 -12.85 -11.37
CA ALA A 87 -6.66 -11.70 -11.99
C ALA A 87 -6.90 -10.45 -11.13
N GLN A 88 -5.84 -9.82 -10.64
CA GLN A 88 -5.88 -8.56 -9.93
C GLN A 88 -5.29 -7.47 -10.81
N GLU A 89 -5.80 -6.25 -10.69
CA GLU A 89 -5.13 -5.06 -11.20
C GLU A 89 -4.93 -4.07 -10.06
N PHE A 90 -3.82 -3.33 -10.08
CA PHE A 90 -3.69 -2.14 -9.27
C PHE A 90 -3.21 -0.94 -10.10
N THR A 91 -3.50 0.24 -9.59
CA THR A 91 -3.02 1.52 -10.10
C THR A 91 -2.39 2.29 -8.96
N LEU A 92 -1.17 2.78 -9.15
CA LEU A 92 -0.49 3.66 -8.22
C LEU A 92 -0.32 5.04 -8.87
N SER A 93 -0.78 6.07 -8.17
CA SER A 93 -0.70 7.47 -8.60
C SER A 93 -0.18 8.35 -7.46
N TRP A 94 0.36 9.52 -7.79
CA TRP A 94 0.82 10.51 -6.82
C TRP A 94 0.25 11.89 -7.10
N ALA A 95 0.28 12.78 -6.11
CA ALA A 95 -0.06 14.19 -6.32
C ALA A 95 0.82 15.12 -5.47
N PRO A 96 1.14 16.33 -5.98
CA PRO A 96 1.83 17.36 -5.22
C PRO A 96 0.92 18.09 -4.21
N ASP A 97 -0.40 17.88 -4.30
CA ASP A 97 -1.40 18.37 -3.36
C ASP A 97 -2.32 17.22 -2.94
N ARG A 98 -2.88 17.28 -1.72
CA ARG A 98 -3.83 16.26 -1.22
C ARG A 98 -5.09 16.15 -2.09
N ALA A 99 -5.52 17.26 -2.69
CA ALA A 99 -6.70 17.31 -3.56
C ALA A 99 -6.43 16.83 -5.00
N GLY A 100 -5.17 16.56 -5.37
CA GLY A 100 -4.78 16.27 -6.73
C GLY A 100 -4.38 17.52 -7.54
N PRO A 101 -4.25 17.41 -8.88
CA PRO A 101 -4.55 16.21 -9.68
C PRO A 101 -3.60 15.05 -9.39
N TYR A 102 -4.10 13.82 -9.53
CA TYR A 102 -3.30 12.61 -9.39
C TYR A 102 -2.65 12.25 -10.74
N HIS A 103 -1.35 12.00 -10.70
CA HIS A 103 -0.51 11.59 -11.81
C HIS A 103 -0.19 10.11 -11.69
N LEU A 104 -0.55 9.34 -12.72
CA LEU A 104 -0.28 7.91 -12.79
C LEU A 104 1.22 7.63 -12.74
N ILE A 105 1.64 6.75 -11.82
CA ILE A 105 2.97 6.15 -11.81
C ILE A 105 2.92 4.87 -12.65
N VAL A 106 2.01 3.95 -12.31
CA VAL A 106 1.91 2.65 -12.94
C VAL A 106 0.50 2.08 -12.83
N ARG A 107 0.14 1.26 -13.81
CA ARG A 107 -1.03 0.38 -13.77
C ARG A 107 -0.58 -1.01 -14.20
N GLN A 108 -0.81 -2.00 -13.35
CA GLN A 108 -0.35 -3.37 -13.55
C GLN A 108 -1.47 -4.35 -13.27
N GLN A 109 -1.46 -5.44 -14.04
CA GLN A 109 -2.32 -6.58 -13.86
C GLN A 109 -1.48 -7.82 -13.61
N TRP A 110 -1.86 -8.61 -12.61
CA TRP A 110 -1.22 -9.86 -12.24
C TRP A 110 -2.26 -10.98 -12.10
N ASN A 111 -1.87 -12.21 -12.42
CA ASN A 111 -2.72 -13.39 -12.25
C ASN A 111 -2.17 -14.25 -11.12
N PHE A 112 -2.87 -14.25 -9.98
CA PHE A 112 -2.56 -15.13 -8.88
C PHE A 112 -3.00 -16.56 -9.19
N ASN A 113 -2.16 -17.51 -8.78
CA ASN A 113 -2.46 -18.93 -8.81
C ASN A 113 -1.86 -19.61 -7.56
N PRO A 114 -2.67 -20.32 -6.74
CA PRO A 114 -2.21 -21.04 -5.56
C PRO A 114 -1.06 -22.02 -5.80
N ASP A 115 -0.93 -22.57 -7.01
CA ASP A 115 0.07 -23.60 -7.32
C ASP A 115 1.46 -23.04 -7.61
N ASN A 116 1.58 -21.79 -8.10
CA ASN A 116 2.85 -21.28 -8.60
C ASN A 116 3.05 -19.74 -8.59
N ALA A 117 2.00 -18.96 -8.35
CA ALA A 117 2.03 -17.50 -8.49
C ALA A 117 1.22 -16.86 -7.35
N THR A 118 1.64 -17.06 -6.11
CA THR A 118 0.91 -16.59 -4.92
C THR A 118 1.33 -15.20 -4.46
N THR A 119 2.45 -14.69 -4.96
CA THR A 119 3.03 -13.41 -4.53
C THR A 119 3.36 -12.57 -5.75
N GLU A 120 3.07 -11.28 -5.65
CA GLU A 120 3.53 -10.27 -6.60
C GLU A 120 4.29 -9.19 -5.84
N VAL A 121 5.51 -8.90 -6.30
CA VAL A 121 6.41 -7.91 -5.67
C VAL A 121 6.82 -6.89 -6.71
N GLU A 122 6.62 -5.62 -6.37
CA GLU A 122 6.95 -4.49 -7.23
C GLU A 122 7.86 -3.51 -6.47
N ASP A 123 8.95 -3.13 -7.12
CA ASP A 123 9.97 -2.24 -6.57
C ASP A 123 10.31 -1.15 -7.60
N PHE A 124 9.59 -0.04 -7.51
CA PHE A 124 9.70 1.07 -8.43
C PHE A 124 10.79 2.03 -7.98
N ARG A 125 11.73 2.34 -8.88
CA ARG A 125 12.56 3.54 -8.76
C ARG A 125 11.82 4.71 -9.39
N VAL A 126 11.61 5.77 -8.61
CA VAL A 126 10.90 6.98 -9.03
C VAL A 126 11.77 8.21 -8.76
N ASP A 127 11.39 9.35 -9.35
CA ASP A 127 12.02 10.64 -9.07
C ASP A 127 10.93 11.67 -8.86
N LEU A 128 10.29 11.61 -7.69
CA LEU A 128 9.15 12.44 -7.34
C LEU A 128 9.54 13.44 -6.27
N HIS A 129 9.15 14.68 -6.48
CA HIS A 129 9.39 15.80 -5.59
C HIS A 129 8.07 16.37 -5.09
N GLU A 130 8.09 16.91 -3.87
CA GLU A 130 6.94 17.59 -3.26
C GLU A 130 5.66 16.73 -3.19
N VAL A 131 5.79 15.42 -3.04
CA VAL A 131 4.65 14.50 -2.95
C VAL A 131 3.86 14.81 -1.68
N ARG A 132 2.57 15.10 -1.83
CA ARG A 132 1.61 15.26 -0.73
C ARG A 132 0.60 14.14 -0.64
N ALA A 133 0.39 13.40 -1.73
CA ALA A 133 -0.47 12.23 -1.71
C ALA A 133 0.05 11.08 -2.58
N LEU A 134 -0.20 9.86 -2.12
CA LEU A 134 -0.16 8.64 -2.93
C LEU A 134 -1.55 8.01 -2.92
N GLU A 135 -1.98 7.52 -4.07
CA GLU A 135 -3.22 6.76 -4.21
C GLU A 135 -2.91 5.39 -4.80
N LEU A 136 -3.34 4.34 -4.10
CA LEU A 136 -3.33 2.97 -4.56
C LEU A 136 -4.78 2.51 -4.75
N VAL A 137 -5.14 2.21 -5.99
CA VAL A 137 -6.44 1.62 -6.34
C VAL A 137 -6.23 0.16 -6.68
N ILE A 138 -6.90 -0.75 -5.98
CA ILE A 138 -6.81 -2.20 -6.19
C ILE A 138 -8.15 -2.70 -6.70
N ARG A 139 -8.14 -3.37 -7.84
CA ARG A 139 -9.25 -4.18 -8.35
C ARG A 139 -8.89 -5.64 -8.08
N PRO A 140 -9.33 -6.21 -6.95
CA PRO A 140 -8.85 -7.49 -6.45
C PRO A 140 -9.20 -8.68 -7.35
N ASP A 141 -10.24 -8.56 -8.17
CA ASP A 141 -10.71 -9.64 -9.03
C ASP A 141 -11.36 -9.04 -10.27
N LEU A 142 -10.67 -9.14 -11.42
CA LEU A 142 -11.16 -8.65 -12.70
C LEU A 142 -12.24 -9.53 -13.32
N SER A 143 -12.44 -10.76 -12.82
CA SER A 143 -13.40 -11.71 -13.38
C SER A 143 -14.80 -11.52 -12.81
N GLN A 144 -14.91 -11.46 -11.48
CA GLN A 144 -16.20 -11.40 -10.77
C GLN A 144 -16.34 -10.16 -9.88
N GLY A 145 -15.26 -9.41 -9.61
CA GLY A 145 -15.29 -8.24 -8.73
C GLY A 145 -15.59 -8.57 -7.27
N GLN A 146 -15.47 -9.83 -6.85
CA GLN A 146 -15.86 -10.31 -5.52
C GLN A 146 -14.67 -10.61 -4.58
N GLY A 147 -13.43 -10.38 -5.04
CA GLY A 147 -12.24 -10.54 -4.21
C GLY A 147 -12.15 -9.49 -3.09
N LEU A 148 -11.47 -9.84 -2.00
CA LEU A 148 -10.99 -8.85 -1.02
C LEU A 148 -9.61 -8.35 -1.47
N ALA A 149 -9.40 -7.04 -1.40
CA ALA A 149 -8.07 -6.48 -1.59
C ALA A 149 -7.22 -6.67 -0.32
N SER A 150 -5.92 -6.84 -0.52
CA SER A 150 -4.94 -6.99 0.55
C SER A 150 -3.58 -6.54 0.08
N ILE A 151 -2.76 -6.03 1.00
CA ILE A 151 -1.39 -5.61 0.75
C ILE A 151 -0.54 -6.25 1.83
N ALA A 152 0.47 -7.02 1.44
CA ALA A 152 1.41 -7.61 2.39
C ALA A 152 2.43 -6.57 2.87
N ARG A 153 2.95 -5.75 1.95
CA ARG A 153 3.90 -4.67 2.27
C ARG A 153 3.67 -3.43 1.40
N TRP A 154 3.78 -2.26 2.00
CA TRP A 154 3.90 -0.98 1.32
C TRP A 154 4.98 -0.12 2.01
N SER A 155 6.07 0.15 1.31
CA SER A 155 7.15 1.02 1.79
C SER A 155 7.48 2.09 0.75
N VAL A 156 7.82 3.29 1.20
CA VAL A 156 8.23 4.42 0.34
C VAL A 156 9.44 5.11 0.95
N GLY A 157 10.36 5.61 0.12
CA GLY A 157 11.63 6.20 0.53
C GLY A 157 12.24 7.01 -0.60
#